data_AF-A0A8T6GMQ5-F1
#
_entry.id   AF-A0A8T6GMQ5-F1
#
_cell.length_a   1.000
_cell.length_b   1.000
_cell.length_c   1.000
_cell.angle_alpha   90.00
_cell.angle_beta   90.00
_cell.angle_gamma   90.00
#
_symmetry.space_group_name_H-M   'P 1'
#
loop_
_entity.id
_entity.type
_entity.pdbx_description
1 polymer ?
#
loop_
_entity_poly.entity_id
_entity_poly.type
_entity_poly.pdbx_seq_one_letter_code
_entity_poly.pdbx_strand_id
1 'polypeptide(L)' 'MGDWILILGGIVFWVLGALCWWRRDLVWRLYSLEPRWRADNPERSAAWDEKTRRSAYIFVLAGVVFVALGLLI' A
#
# COMPACT_ATOMS: atom_id res chain seq x y z
N MET A 1 -12.32 5.61 -22.18
CA MET A 1 -10.90 5.18 -22.04
C MET A 1 -10.31 5.60 -20.70
N GLY A 2 -10.69 6.75 -20.13
CA GLY A 2 -10.21 7.20 -18.81
C GLY A 2 -10.73 6.36 -17.63
N ASP A 3 -11.91 5.77 -17.75
CA ASP A 3 -12.61 5.09 -16.65
C ASP A 3 -11.90 3.78 -16.26
N TRP A 4 -11.35 3.09 -17.26
CA TRP A 4 -10.50 1.90 -17.07
C TRP A 4 -9.22 2.20 -16.29
N ILE A 5 -8.66 3.42 -16.39
CA ILE A 5 -7.47 3.82 -15.64
C ILE A 5 -7.81 3.93 -14.15
N LEU A 6 -9.00 4.43 -13.81
CA LEU A 6 -9.46 4.52 -12.42
C LEU A 6 -9.72 3.14 -11.82
N ILE A 7 -10.37 2.25 -12.57
CA ILE A 7 -10.59 0.86 -12.14
C ILE A 7 -9.24 0.15 -11.94
N LEU A 8 -8.31 0.28 -12.89
CA LEU A 8 -6.98 -0.32 -12.79
C LEU A 8 -6.19 0.25 -11.60
N GLY A 9 -6.22 1.57 -11.41
CA GLY A 9 -5.61 2.23 -10.25
C GLY A 9 -6.20 1.72 -8.94
N GLY A 10 -7.52 1.52 -8.89
CA GLY A 10 -8.20 0.92 -7.77
C GLY A 10 -7.68 -0.49 -7.44
N ILE A 11 -7.54 -1.34 -8.45
CA ILE A 11 -6.98 -2.71 -8.29
C ILE A 11 -5.53 -2.65 -7.76
N VAL A 12 -4.71 -1.73 -8.27
CA VAL A 12 -3.34 -1.54 -7.79
C VAL A 12 -3.33 -1.19 -6.30
N PHE A 13 -4.18 -0.27 -5.85
CA PHE A 13 -4.28 0.08 -4.44
C PHE A 13 -4.74 -1.10 -3.58
N TRP A 14 -5.66 -1.93 -4.06
CA TRP A 14 -6.03 -3.17 -3.38
C TRP A 14 -4.85 -4.13 -3.21
N VAL A 15 -4.04 -4.32 -4.26
CA VAL A 15 -2.83 -5.16 -4.21
C VAL A 15 -1.83 -4.60 -3.20
N LEU A 16 -1.60 -3.29 -3.18
CA LEU A 16 -0.73 -2.64 -2.21
C LEU A 16 -1.25 -2.82 -0.77
N GLY A 17 -2.57 -2.68 -0.56
CA GLY A 17 -3.20 -2.95 0.73
C GLY A 17 -2.99 -4.39 1.20
N ALA A 18 -3.21 -5.37 0.31
CA ALA A 18 -2.98 -6.78 0.59
C ALA A 18 -1.50 -7.09 0.91
N LEU A 19 -0.55 -6.46 0.21
CA LEU A 19 0.88 -6.58 0.49
C LEU A 19 1.24 -6.02 1.87
N CYS A 20 0.72 -4.83 2.22
CA CYS A 20 0.91 -4.23 3.53
C CYS A 20 0.28 -5.06 4.66
N TRP A 21 -0.79 -5.82 4.38
CA TRP A 21 -1.43 -6.65 5.39
C TRP A 21 -0.78 -8.02 5.57
N TRP A 22 -0.60 -8.78 4.48
CA TRP A 22 -0.15 -10.17 4.49
C TRP A 22 1.34 -10.36 4.29
N ARG A 23 2.02 -9.43 3.60
CA ARG A 23 3.44 -9.56 3.22
C ARG A 23 4.29 -8.43 3.79
N ARG A 24 4.06 -8.08 5.05
CA ARG A 24 4.82 -7.05 5.79
C ARG A 24 6.33 -7.26 5.71
N ASP A 25 6.81 -8.50 5.77
CA ASP A 25 8.23 -8.82 5.58
C ASP A 25 8.79 -8.38 4.23
N LEU A 26 8.00 -8.54 3.16
CA LEU A 26 8.40 -8.11 1.82
C LEU A 26 8.41 -6.59 1.72
N VAL A 27 7.40 -5.93 2.28
CA VAL A 27 7.34 -4.46 2.34
C VAL A 27 8.54 -3.90 3.11
N TRP A 28 8.87 -4.49 4.26
CA TRP A 28 10.06 -4.11 5.02
C TRP A 28 11.34 -4.26 4.20
N ARG A 29 11.51 -5.40 3.52
CA ARG A 29 12.67 -5.63 2.67
C ARG A 29 12.81 -4.57 1.58
N LEU A 30 11.72 -4.22 0.89
CA LEU A 30 11.72 -3.17 -0.13
C LEU A 30 12.16 -1.82 0.44
N TYR A 31 11.60 -1.39 1.57
CA TYR A 31 12.00 -0.14 2.22
C TYR A 31 13.45 -0.17 2.72
N SER A 32 13.93 -1.33 3.18
CA SER A 32 15.31 -1.50 3.65
C SER A 32 16.36 -1.46 2.53
N LEU A 33 15.94 -1.50 1.26
CA LEU A 33 16.83 -1.26 0.12
C LEU A 33 17.19 0.22 0.00
N GLU A 34 16.37 1.12 0.54
CA GLU A 34 16.65 2.55 0.52
C GLU A 34 17.66 2.89 1.63
N PRO A 35 18.90 3.31 1.28
CA PRO A 35 20.00 3.41 2.25
C PRO A 35 19.73 4.40 3.37
N ARG A 36 19.07 5.53 3.04
CA ARG A 36 18.68 6.56 4.01
C ARG A 36 17.67 6.02 5.02
N TRP A 37 16.63 5.34 4.52
CA TRP A 37 15.61 4.76 5.38
C TRP A 37 16.16 3.71 6.34
N ARG A 38 17.06 2.86 5.84
CA ARG A 38 17.72 1.82 6.66
C ARG A 38 18.65 2.40 7.73
N ALA A 39 19.30 3.53 7.45
CA ALA A 39 20.13 4.21 8.44
C ALA A 39 19.28 4.72 9.63
N ASP A 40 18.09 5.26 9.34
CA ASP A 40 17.17 5.77 10.36
C ASP A 40 16.36 4.65 11.06
N ASN A 41 16.18 3.50 10.39
CA ASN A 41 15.38 2.38 10.87
C ASN A 41 16.15 1.06 10.68
N PRO A 42 17.12 0.75 11.55
CA PRO A 42 18.00 -0.41 11.38
C PRO A 42 17.27 -1.75 11.54
N GLU A 43 16.17 -1.77 12.29
CA GLU A 43 15.41 -2.97 12.61
C GLU A 43 13.90 -2.77 12.46
N ARG A 44 13.20 -3.88 12.18
CA ARG A 44 11.74 -3.89 12.05
C ARG A 44 11.12 -3.84 13.45
N SER A 45 10.49 -2.71 13.78
CA SER A 45 9.83 -2.51 15.07
C SER A 45 8.33 -2.83 15.02
N ALA A 46 7.73 -3.11 16.18
CA ALA A 46 6.28 -3.27 16.31
C ALA A 46 5.52 -1.99 15.88
N ALA A 47 6.11 -0.81 16.11
CA ALA A 47 5.54 0.46 15.68
C ALA A 47 5.49 0.57 14.14
N TRP A 48 6.51 0.05 13.45
CA TRP A 48 6.51 -0.03 11.99
C TRP A 48 5.44 -1.00 11.46
N ASP A 49 5.26 -2.14 12.13
CA ASP A 49 4.22 -3.11 11.78
C ASP A 49 2.81 -2.50 11.88
N GLU A 50 2.56 -1.76 12.95
CA GLU A 50 1.29 -1.06 13.16
C GLU A 50 1.09 0.04 12.11
N LYS A 51 2.14 0.82 11.80
CA LYS A 51 2.08 1.82 10.72
C LYS A 51 1.77 1.19 9.37
N THR A 52 2.39 0.05 9.06
CA THR A 52 2.16 -0.68 7.80
C THR A 52 0.73 -1.22 7.72
N ARG A 53 0.16 -1.70 8.82
CA ARG A 53 -1.27 -2.08 8.88
C ARG A 53 -2.20 -0.90 8.65
N ARG A 54 -1.88 0.27 9.21
CA ARG A 54 -2.65 1.51 8.94
C ARG A 54 -2.59 1.90 7.46
N SER A 55 -1.42 1.82 6.84
CA SER A 55 -1.28 2.05 5.40
C SER A 55 -2.11 1.07 4.57
N ALA A 56 -2.24 -0.20 5.01
CA ALA A 56 -3.09 -1.17 4.33
C ALA A 56 -4.56 -0.71 4.26
N TYR A 57 -5.10 -0.20 5.36
CA TYR A 57 -6.48 0.34 5.37
C TYR A 57 -6.64 1.55 4.45
N ILE A 58 -5.65 2.45 4.44
CA ILE A 58 -5.66 3.63 3.56
C ILE A 58 -5.66 3.19 2.09
N PHE A 59 -4.82 2.21 1.72
CA PHE A 59 -4.79 1.70 0.36
C PHE A 59 -6.08 1.00 -0.05
N VAL A 60 -6.68 0.18 0.83
CA VAL A 60 -7.98 -0.44 0.54
C VAL A 60 -9.06 0.63 0.33
N LEU A 61 -9.11 1.66 1.19
CA LEU A 61 -10.07 2.76 1.06
C LEU A 61 -9.86 3.52 -0.26
N ALA A 62 -8.63 3.88 -0.60
CA ALA A 62 -8.30 4.52 -1.87
C ALA A 62 -8.71 3.64 -3.06
N GLY A 63 -8.46 2.33 -2.98
CA GLY A 63 -8.87 1.37 -3.99
C GLY A 63 -10.38 1.34 -4.22
N VAL A 64 -11.17 1.30 -3.14
CA VAL A 64 -12.64 1.35 -3.20
C VAL A 64 -13.12 2.65 -3.84
N VAL A 65 -12.56 3.79 -3.43
CA VAL A 65 -12.93 5.11 -3.99
C VAL A 65 -12.64 5.16 -5.50
N PHE A 66 -11.46 4.69 -5.93
CA PHE A 66 -11.07 4.71 -7.34
C PHE A 66 -11.95 3.80 -8.21
N VAL A 67 -12.28 2.59 -7.74
CA VAL A 67 -13.20 1.70 -8.47
C VAL A 67 -14.61 2.30 -8.52
N ALA A 68 -15.12 2.83 -7.40
CA ALA A 68 -16.44 3.45 -7.36
C ALA A 68 -16.53 4.64 -8.31
N LEU A 69 -15.52 5.51 -8.33
CA LEU A 69 -15.45 6.62 -9.28
C LEU A 69 -15.42 6.09 -10.71
N GLY A 70 -14.51 5.17 -11.06
CA GLY A 70 -14.42 4.61 -12.41
C GLY A 70 -15.66 3.85 -12.91
N LEU A 71 -16.61 3.52 -12.03
CA LEU A 71 -17.91 2.92 -12.41
C LEU A 71 -19.03 3.96 -12.55
N LEU A 72 -18.87 5.16 -11.99
CA LEU A 72 -19.87 6.24 -11.96
C LEU A 72 -19.72 7.25 -13.10
N ILE A 73 -18.51 7.37 -13.66
CA ILE A 73 -18.16 8.21 -14.80
C ILE A 73 -17.83 7.35 -16.01
#